data_AF-A0A7X7U581-F1
#
_entry.id   AF-A0A7X7U581-F1
#
_cell.length_a   1.000
_cell.length_b   1.000
_cell.length_c   1.000
_cell.angle_alpha   90.00
_cell.angle_beta   90.00
_cell.angle_gamma   90.00
#
_symmetry.space_group_name_H-M   'P 1'
#
loop_
_entity.id
_entity.type
_entity.pdbx_description
1 polymer ?
#
loop_
_entity_poly.entity_id
_entity_poly.type
_entity_poly.pdbx_seq_one_letter_code
_entity_poly.pdbx_strand_id
1 'polypeptide(L)'
;LTDVARASLSELRGDYEIVILDRGGLPWSVHEPQAKAVNAVSLDEAAFEDDMVHESARHALAQRKKYARWLDADDAVVVANAMLLIIGRAMNMLRSQVESQGKAFGETGGFSERLTARRVEAREKGQQAAPQCPVCGKAMRRRKSAKGPFWGCSGFPECKGSRPMA
;
A
#
# COMPACT_ATOMS: atom_id res chain seq x y z
N LEU A 1 -4.67 -5.13 3.11
CA LEU A 1 -5.88 -4.57 3.77
C LEU A 1 -6.78 -3.85 2.77
N THR A 2 -6.25 -2.99 1.90
CA THR A 2 -7.03 -2.26 0.88
C THR A 2 -7.85 -3.17 -0.04
N ASP A 3 -7.27 -4.28 -0.53
CA ASP A 3 -8.03 -5.25 -1.36
C ASP A 3 -9.13 -5.97 -0.60
N VAL A 4 -8.91 -6.28 0.69
CA VAL A 4 -9.94 -6.90 1.54
C VAL A 4 -11.09 -5.93 1.74
N ALA A 5 -10.80 -4.67 2.06
CA ALA A 5 -11.83 -3.62 2.19
C ALA A 5 -12.63 -3.44 0.89
N ARG A 6 -11.96 -3.47 -0.28
CA ARG A 6 -12.62 -3.41 -1.59
C ARG A 6 -13.55 -4.61 -1.83
N ALA A 7 -13.13 -5.81 -1.45
CA ALA A 7 -13.95 -7.01 -1.58
C ALA A 7 -15.20 -6.94 -0.68
N SER A 8 -15.05 -6.56 0.60
CA SER A 8 -16.17 -6.39 1.52
C SER A 8 -17.17 -5.33 1.05
N LEU A 9 -16.68 -4.22 0.49
CA LEU A 9 -17.56 -3.21 -0.11
C LEU A 9 -18.28 -3.72 -1.37
N SER A 10 -17.63 -4.58 -2.16
CA SER A 10 -18.26 -5.20 -3.33
C SER A 10 -19.42 -6.12 -2.94
N GLU A 11 -19.27 -6.87 -1.84
CA GLU A 11 -20.32 -7.72 -1.28
C GLU A 11 -21.50 -6.87 -0.78
N LEU A 12 -21.22 -5.87 0.06
CA LEU A 12 -22.22 -4.95 0.57
C LEU A 12 -22.97 -4.20 -0.55
N ARG A 13 -22.28 -3.87 -1.65
CA ARG A 13 -22.92 -3.26 -2.83
C ARG A 13 -23.97 -4.20 -3.44
N GLY A 14 -23.68 -5.49 -3.51
CA GLY A 14 -24.62 -6.51 -3.98
C GLY A 14 -25.85 -6.63 -3.08
N ASP A 15 -25.66 -6.54 -1.76
CA ASP A 15 -26.77 -6.58 -0.81
C ASP A 15 -27.76 -5.42 -1.03
N TYR A 16 -27.25 -4.19 -1.26
CA TYR A 16 -28.12 -3.05 -1.57
C TYR A 16 -28.81 -3.17 -2.94
N GLU A 17 -28.16 -3.79 -3.92
CA GLU A 17 -28.78 -4.07 -5.22
C GLU A 17 -29.96 -5.05 -5.07
N ILE A 18 -29.79 -6.11 -4.28
CA ILE A 18 -30.85 -7.08 -3.96
C ILE A 18 -32.02 -6.37 -3.25
N VAL A 19 -31.74 -5.53 -2.25
CA VAL A 19 -32.76 -4.73 -1.52
C VAL A 19 -33.65 -3.90 -2.45
N ILE A 20 -33.07 -3.34 -3.51
CA ILE A 20 -33.80 -2.54 -4.52
C ILE A 20 -34.67 -3.45 -5.38
N LEU A 21 -34.10 -4.54 -5.89
CA LEU A 21 -34.78 -5.49 -6.78
C LEU A 21 -35.94 -6.22 -6.09
N ASP A 22 -35.76 -6.64 -4.84
CA ASP A 22 -36.78 -7.33 -4.03
C ASP A 22 -38.02 -6.45 -3.78
N ARG A 23 -37.85 -5.12 -3.85
CA ARG A 23 -38.95 -4.14 -3.75
C ARG A 23 -39.54 -3.74 -5.10
N GLY A 24 -39.14 -4.42 -6.18
CA GLY A 24 -39.60 -4.14 -7.55
C GLY A 24 -39.03 -2.85 -8.14
N GLY A 25 -37.99 -2.27 -7.52
CA GLY A 25 -37.30 -1.10 -8.02
C GLY A 25 -36.15 -1.45 -8.97
N LEU A 26 -35.55 -0.43 -9.57
CA LEU A 26 -34.30 -0.52 -10.31
C LEU A 26 -33.26 0.40 -9.66
N PRO A 27 -31.96 0.03 -9.71
CA PRO A 27 -30.91 0.98 -9.38
C PRO A 27 -31.04 2.25 -10.24
N TRP A 28 -30.88 3.43 -9.63
CA TRP A 28 -30.96 4.71 -10.33
C TRP A 28 -30.00 4.72 -11.51
N SER A 29 -30.52 5.10 -12.68
CA SER A 29 -29.69 5.32 -13.84
C SER A 29 -28.69 6.44 -13.58
N VAL A 30 -27.49 6.31 -14.12
CA VAL A 30 -26.46 7.36 -14.08
C VAL A 30 -26.93 8.68 -14.71
N HIS A 31 -28.00 8.64 -15.52
CA HIS A 31 -28.60 9.81 -16.15
C HIS A 31 -29.64 10.51 -15.28
N GLU A 32 -30.14 9.86 -14.22
CA GLU A 32 -31.15 10.42 -13.33
C GLU A 32 -30.59 11.55 -12.45
N PRO A 33 -31.42 12.55 -12.10
CA PRO A 33 -31.00 13.68 -11.27
C PRO A 33 -30.47 13.26 -9.89
N GLN A 34 -31.09 12.25 -9.27
CA GLN A 34 -30.70 11.79 -7.94
C GLN A 34 -29.31 11.15 -7.96
N ALA A 35 -29.03 10.29 -8.95
CA ALA A 35 -27.71 9.69 -9.12
C ALA A 35 -26.61 10.72 -9.40
N LYS A 36 -26.90 11.70 -10.26
CA LYS A 36 -25.98 12.82 -10.53
C LYS A 36 -25.70 13.64 -9.27
N ALA A 37 -26.74 13.93 -8.49
CA ALA A 37 -26.63 14.72 -7.28
C ALA A 37 -25.81 14.01 -6.19
N VAL A 38 -25.99 12.70 -5.97
CA VAL A 38 -25.17 11.92 -5.04
C VAL A 38 -23.71 11.92 -5.47
N ASN A 39 -23.44 11.72 -6.77
CA ASN A 39 -22.07 11.69 -7.31
C ASN A 39 -21.38 13.07 -7.28
N ALA A 40 -22.15 14.15 -7.33
CA ALA A 40 -21.63 15.52 -7.26
C ALA A 40 -21.26 15.96 -5.83
N VAL A 41 -21.59 15.19 -4.79
CA VAL A 41 -21.20 15.53 -3.40
C VAL A 41 -19.68 15.41 -3.25
N SER A 42 -19.01 16.51 -2.94
CA SER A 42 -17.59 16.55 -2.60
C SER A 42 -17.36 16.29 -1.11
N LEU A 43 -16.38 15.43 -0.81
CA LEU A 43 -15.88 15.21 0.55
C LEU A 43 -14.83 16.27 0.89
N ASP A 44 -14.83 16.74 2.13
CA ASP A 44 -13.81 17.69 2.59
C ASP A 44 -12.48 16.96 2.83
N GLU A 45 -11.40 17.73 2.85
CA GLU A 45 -10.08 17.22 3.22
C GLU A 45 -10.07 16.75 4.69
N ALA A 46 -9.41 15.62 4.92
CA ALA A 46 -9.27 14.99 6.22
C ALA A 46 -7.91 15.36 6.83
N ALA A 47 -7.85 16.49 7.53
CA ALA A 47 -6.68 16.91 8.30
C ALA A 47 -6.85 16.46 9.76
N PHE A 48 -6.12 15.42 10.15
CA PHE A 48 -6.08 14.90 11.52
C PHE A 48 -4.66 15.02 12.07
N GLU A 49 -4.50 15.51 13.30
CA GLU A 49 -3.17 15.84 13.85
C GLU A 49 -2.89 15.18 15.20
N ASP A 50 -3.86 15.16 16.12
CA ASP A 50 -3.65 14.77 17.52
C ASP A 50 -4.51 13.56 17.91
N ASP A 51 -5.84 13.72 17.94
CA ASP A 51 -6.77 12.63 18.30
C ASP A 51 -7.42 12.03 17.07
N MET A 52 -6.67 11.18 16.36
CA MET A 52 -7.08 10.60 15.08
C MET A 52 -8.44 9.90 15.13
N VAL A 53 -8.77 9.21 16.23
CA VAL A 53 -10.04 8.47 16.32
C VAL A 53 -11.21 9.43 16.50
N HIS A 54 -11.10 10.39 17.43
CA HIS A 54 -12.17 11.36 17.66
C HIS A 54 -12.34 12.32 16.47
N GLU A 55 -11.24 12.82 15.90
CA GLU A 55 -11.24 13.73 14.76
C GLU A 55 -11.80 13.08 13.51
N SER A 56 -11.41 11.83 13.21
CA SER A 56 -11.96 11.09 12.08
C SER A 56 -13.45 10.80 12.24
N ALA A 57 -13.92 10.47 13.45
CA ALA A 57 -15.34 10.28 13.72
C ALA A 57 -16.14 11.58 13.53
N ARG A 58 -15.64 12.70 14.05
CA ARG A 58 -16.26 14.03 13.88
C ARG A 58 -16.33 14.42 12.41
N HIS A 59 -15.24 14.21 11.67
CA HIS A 59 -15.19 14.45 10.24
C HIS A 59 -16.18 13.56 9.49
N ALA A 60 -16.23 12.26 9.78
CA ALA A 60 -17.18 11.33 9.16
C ALA A 60 -18.63 11.75 9.39
N LEU A 61 -18.98 12.20 10.60
CA LEU A 61 -20.32 12.75 10.90
C LEU A 61 -20.62 14.01 10.07
N ALA A 62 -19.65 14.92 9.93
CA ALA A 62 -19.81 16.12 9.09
C ALA A 62 -20.01 15.75 7.60
N GLN A 63 -19.24 14.79 7.08
CA GLN A 63 -19.40 14.32 5.70
C GLN A 63 -20.72 13.59 5.49
N ARG A 64 -21.18 12.76 6.45
CA ARG A 64 -22.48 12.07 6.39
C ARG A 64 -23.64 13.07 6.21
N LYS A 65 -23.59 14.21 6.90
CA LYS A 65 -24.64 15.26 6.79
C LYS A 65 -24.83 15.75 5.36
N LYS A 66 -23.79 15.74 4.51
CA LYS A 66 -23.91 16.12 3.10
C LYS A 66 -24.79 15.16 2.28
N TYR A 67 -24.96 13.92 2.76
CA TYR A 67 -25.80 12.88 2.15
C TYR A 67 -27.14 12.69 2.88
N ALA A 68 -27.43 13.46 3.94
CA ALA A 68 -28.59 13.28 4.80
C ALA A 68 -29.91 13.15 4.04
N ARG A 69 -30.10 13.96 2.98
CA ARG A 69 -31.33 13.93 2.16
C ARG A 69 -31.67 12.55 1.58
N TRP A 70 -30.68 11.68 1.39
CA TRP A 70 -30.89 10.31 0.87
C TRP A 70 -30.71 9.25 1.96
N LEU A 71 -29.72 9.43 2.85
CA LEU A 71 -29.43 8.44 3.89
C LEU A 71 -30.42 8.47 5.07
N ASP A 72 -31.13 9.58 5.24
CA ASP A 72 -32.16 9.75 6.26
C ASP A 72 -33.58 9.71 5.64
N ALA A 73 -33.71 9.24 4.40
CA ALA A 73 -35.01 9.09 3.75
C ALA A 73 -35.81 7.93 4.37
N ASP A 74 -37.12 8.11 4.51
CA ASP A 74 -38.03 7.06 5.01
C ASP A 74 -38.13 5.87 4.03
N ASP A 75 -37.89 6.11 2.75
CA ASP A 75 -37.91 5.09 1.71
C ASP A 75 -36.57 4.34 1.64
N ALA A 76 -36.60 3.07 2.04
CA ALA A 76 -35.46 2.17 1.98
C ALA A 76 -34.87 2.00 0.57
N VAL A 77 -35.66 2.14 -0.51
CA VAL A 77 -35.18 2.08 -1.89
C VAL A 77 -34.32 3.31 -2.21
N VAL A 78 -34.67 4.49 -1.68
CA VAL A 78 -33.87 5.72 -1.83
C VAL A 78 -32.55 5.57 -1.10
N VAL A 79 -32.57 5.08 0.14
CA VAL A 79 -31.36 4.83 0.94
C VAL A 79 -30.45 3.83 0.24
N ALA A 80 -30.99 2.70 -0.23
CA ALA A 80 -30.23 1.65 -0.90
C ALA A 80 -29.55 2.14 -2.19
N ASN A 81 -30.27 2.92 -2.99
CA ASN A 81 -29.71 3.52 -4.20
C ASN A 81 -28.55 4.49 -3.90
N ALA A 82 -28.71 5.35 -2.90
CA ALA A 82 -27.64 6.24 -2.48
C ALA A 82 -26.43 5.46 -1.96
N MET A 83 -26.65 4.41 -1.16
CA MET A 83 -25.57 3.54 -0.67
C MET A 83 -24.84 2.83 -1.82
N LEU A 84 -25.55 2.31 -2.82
CA LEU A 84 -24.97 1.67 -4.00
C LEU A 84 -23.99 2.61 -4.73
N LEU A 85 -24.36 3.88 -4.88
CA LEU A 85 -23.52 4.91 -5.50
C LEU A 85 -22.31 5.29 -4.61
N ILE A 86 -22.54 5.52 -3.31
CA ILE A 86 -21.47 5.89 -2.36
C ILE A 86 -20.42 4.78 -2.27
N ILE A 87 -20.86 3.52 -2.16
CA ILE A 87 -19.98 2.36 -2.13
C ILE A 87 -19.20 2.25 -3.44
N GLY A 88 -19.85 2.44 -4.60
CA GLY A 88 -19.19 2.45 -5.90
C GLY A 88 -18.08 3.51 -6.00
N ARG A 89 -18.31 4.72 -5.47
CA ARG A 89 -17.29 5.78 -5.38
C ARG A 89 -16.13 5.37 -4.49
N ALA A 90 -16.40 4.83 -3.30
CA ALA A 90 -15.37 4.34 -2.38
C ALA A 90 -14.52 3.23 -3.02
N MET A 91 -15.15 2.26 -3.69
CA MET A 91 -14.45 1.20 -4.41
C MET A 91 -13.54 1.74 -5.53
N ASN A 92 -13.99 2.76 -6.27
CA ASN A 92 -13.18 3.42 -7.29
C ASN A 92 -11.96 4.13 -6.69
N MET A 93 -12.12 4.81 -5.54
CA MET A 93 -11.01 5.43 -4.81
C MET A 93 -9.99 4.38 -4.33
N LEU A 94 -10.46 3.25 -3.76
CA LEU A 94 -9.59 2.16 -3.32
C LEU A 94 -8.84 1.52 -4.49
N ARG A 95 -9.50 1.31 -5.64
CA ARG A 95 -8.84 0.81 -6.85
C ARG A 95 -7.74 1.76 -7.30
N SER A 96 -8.02 3.05 -7.39
CA SER A 96 -7.04 4.07 -7.77
C SER A 96 -5.85 4.10 -6.79
N GLN A 97 -6.11 3.92 -5.49
CA GLN A 97 -5.06 3.83 -4.47
C GLN A 97 -4.18 2.60 -4.67
N VAL A 98 -4.76 1.42 -4.95
CA VAL A 98 -3.99 0.19 -5.22
C VAL A 98 -3.14 0.34 -6.49
N GLU A 99 -3.70 0.92 -7.55
CA GLU A 99 -2.97 1.19 -8.81
C GLU A 99 -1.80 2.17 -8.58
N SER A 100 -2.05 3.25 -7.83
CA SER A 100 -1.02 4.22 -7.43
C SER A 100 0.11 3.57 -6.63
N GLN A 101 -0.23 2.76 -5.63
CA GLN A 101 0.75 2.02 -4.82
C GLN A 101 1.55 1.03 -5.68
N GLY A 102 0.90 0.34 -6.62
CA GLY A 102 1.54 -0.57 -7.56
C GLY A 102 2.54 0.16 -8.47
N LYS A 103 2.17 1.33 -9.00
CA LYS A 103 3.07 2.16 -9.81
C LYS A 103 4.29 2.63 -9.02
N ALA A 104 4.08 3.20 -7.83
CA ALA A 104 5.18 3.65 -6.96
C ALA A 104 6.08 2.49 -6.53
N PHE A 105 5.52 1.29 -6.33
CA PHE A 105 6.28 0.09 -6.05
C PHE A 105 7.16 -0.33 -7.24
N GLY A 106 6.65 -0.25 -8.46
CA GLY A 106 7.42 -0.50 -9.69
C GLY A 106 8.56 0.50 -9.88
N GLU A 107 8.30 1.79 -9.68
CA GLU A 107 9.30 2.87 -9.80
C GLU A 107 10.46 2.71 -8.79
N THR A 108 10.17 2.18 -7.60
CA THR A 108 11.18 1.94 -6.54
C THR A 108 11.89 0.58 -6.68
N GLY A 109 11.78 -0.09 -7.84
CA GLY A 109 12.44 -1.37 -8.14
C GLY A 109 11.85 -2.59 -7.43
N GLY A 110 10.71 -2.41 -6.76
CA GLY A 110 9.98 -3.45 -6.06
C GLY A 110 10.81 -4.22 -5.02
N PHE A 111 10.47 -5.49 -4.79
CA PHE A 111 11.15 -6.30 -3.77
C PHE A 111 12.58 -6.67 -4.18
N SER A 112 12.83 -6.94 -5.46
CA SER A 112 14.15 -7.40 -5.93
C SER A 112 15.22 -6.34 -5.70
N GLU A 113 14.94 -5.09 -6.10
CA GLU A 113 15.90 -3.99 -5.97
C GLU A 113 16.12 -3.62 -4.51
N ARG A 114 15.04 -3.54 -3.71
CA ARG A 114 15.12 -3.27 -2.26
C ARG A 114 15.91 -4.34 -1.52
N LEU A 115 15.72 -5.63 -1.85
CA LEU A 115 16.49 -6.73 -1.26
C LEU A 115 17.95 -6.68 -1.70
N THR A 116 18.22 -6.28 -2.95
CA THR A 116 19.59 -6.12 -3.46
C THR A 116 20.31 -4.98 -2.76
N ALA A 117 19.68 -3.81 -2.62
CA ALA A 117 20.20 -2.69 -1.85
C ALA A 117 20.52 -3.09 -0.40
N ARG A 118 19.59 -3.76 0.30
CA ARG A 118 19.86 -4.29 1.65
C ARG A 118 21.02 -5.29 1.71
N ARG A 119 21.17 -6.15 0.70
CA ARG A 119 22.32 -7.08 0.62
C ARG A 119 23.63 -6.33 0.41
N VAL A 120 23.63 -5.25 -0.38
CA VAL A 120 24.80 -4.39 -0.59
C VAL A 120 25.18 -3.68 0.71
N GLU A 121 24.22 -3.00 1.36
CA GLU A 121 24.46 -2.35 2.65
C GLU A 121 24.98 -3.34 3.72
N ALA A 122 24.41 -4.54 3.79
CA ALA A 122 24.88 -5.58 4.72
C ALA A 122 26.31 -6.05 4.39
N ARG A 123 26.68 -6.11 3.10
CA ARG A 123 28.05 -6.41 2.67
C ARG A 123 29.02 -5.28 3.04
N GLU A 124 28.59 -4.02 2.91
CA GLU A 124 29.40 -2.85 3.28
C GLU A 124 29.60 -2.76 4.80
N LYS A 125 28.53 -2.91 5.59
CA LYS A 125 28.61 -2.95 7.06
C LYS A 125 29.40 -4.16 7.57
N GLY A 126 29.34 -5.28 6.86
CA GLY A 126 30.09 -6.51 7.18
C GLY A 126 31.55 -6.51 6.72
N GLN A 127 31.96 -5.54 5.90
CA GLN A 127 33.36 -5.27 5.58
C GLN A 127 33.98 -4.49 6.75
N GLN A 128 34.29 -5.18 7.84
CA GLN A 128 35.36 -4.74 8.74
C GLN A 128 36.57 -4.36 7.86
N ALA A 129 37.16 -3.19 8.09
CA ALA A 129 38.21 -2.58 7.27
C ALA A 129 39.16 -3.64 6.70
N ALA A 130 38.90 -4.04 5.45
CA ALA A 130 39.61 -5.15 4.85
C ALA A 130 41.09 -4.79 4.76
N PRO A 131 42.00 -5.54 5.41
CA PRO A 131 43.41 -5.21 5.40
C PRO A 131 43.94 -5.33 3.97
N GLN A 132 45.00 -4.58 3.66
CA GLN A 132 45.72 -4.76 2.41
C GLN A 132 46.53 -6.05 2.43
N CYS A 133 46.62 -6.68 1.25
CA CYS A 133 47.39 -7.89 1.04
C CYS A 133 48.90 -7.61 1.23
N PRO A 134 49.61 -8.42 2.04
CA PRO A 134 51.04 -8.22 2.28
C PRO A 134 51.92 -8.51 1.06
N VAL A 135 51.37 -9.17 0.04
CA VAL A 135 52.12 -9.59 -1.17
C VAL A 135 51.97 -8.59 -2.32
N CYS A 136 50.78 -8.02 -2.51
CA CYS A 136 50.50 -7.18 -3.68
C CYS A 136 49.77 -5.87 -3.37
N GLY A 137 49.51 -5.55 -2.10
CA GLY A 137 48.82 -4.32 -1.68
C GLY A 137 47.31 -4.26 -1.98
N LYS A 138 46.76 -5.17 -2.78
CA LYS A 138 45.31 -5.20 -3.10
C LYS A 138 44.46 -5.47 -1.85
N ALA A 139 43.23 -4.97 -1.82
CA ALA A 139 42.27 -5.23 -0.74
C ALA A 139 42.02 -6.74 -0.55
N MET A 140 41.89 -7.20 0.70
CA MET A 140 41.57 -8.59 1.02
C MET A 140 40.06 -8.80 1.21
N ARG A 141 39.59 -10.05 1.14
CA ARG A 141 38.21 -10.44 1.42
C ARG A 141 38.17 -11.52 2.49
N ARG A 142 37.15 -11.50 3.36
CA ARG A 142 36.92 -12.56 4.34
C ARG A 142 36.54 -13.85 3.60
N ARG A 143 37.34 -14.91 3.79
CA ARG A 143 37.08 -16.26 3.28
C ARG A 143 36.95 -17.22 4.46
N LYS A 144 36.27 -18.35 4.27
CA LYS A 144 36.16 -19.40 5.29
C LYS A 144 37.08 -20.57 4.94
N SER A 145 37.80 -21.10 5.91
CA SER A 145 38.55 -22.36 5.83
C SER A 145 38.06 -23.34 6.90
N ALA A 146 38.51 -24.59 6.85
CA ALA A 146 38.27 -25.57 7.90
C ALA A 146 38.78 -25.12 9.29
N LYS A 147 39.78 -24.23 9.34
CA LYS A 147 40.37 -23.69 10.58
C LYS A 147 39.71 -22.40 11.06
N GLY A 148 38.66 -21.92 10.38
CA GLY A 148 37.99 -20.66 10.68
C GLY A 148 38.10 -19.60 9.57
N PRO A 149 37.51 -18.41 9.78
CA PRO A 149 37.56 -17.31 8.82
C PRO A 149 38.96 -16.68 8.77
N PHE A 150 39.40 -16.26 7.57
CA PHE A 150 40.67 -15.60 7.34
C PHE A 150 40.54 -14.54 6.24
N TRP A 151 41.49 -13.61 6.15
CA TRP A 151 41.60 -12.67 5.05
C TRP A 151 42.36 -13.31 3.89
N GLY A 152 41.74 -13.40 2.70
CA GLY A 152 42.40 -13.83 1.47
C GLY A 152 42.47 -12.71 0.45
N CYS A 153 43.53 -12.64 -0.35
CA CYS A 153 43.69 -11.63 -1.40
C CYS A 153 42.49 -11.63 -2.37
N SER A 154 42.06 -10.44 -2.82
CA SER A 154 41.02 -10.29 -3.83
C SER A 154 41.46 -10.75 -5.23
N GLY A 155 42.77 -10.70 -5.52
CA GLY A 155 43.36 -11.14 -6.79
C GLY A 155 43.84 -12.60 -6.77
N PHE A 156 43.13 -13.50 -6.08
CA PHE A 156 43.35 -14.95 -6.19
C PHE A 156 42.63 -15.46 -7.45
N PRO A 157 43.22 -16.39 -8.26
CA PRO A 157 44.36 -17.26 -7.96
C PRO A 157 45.77 -16.68 -8.19
N GLU A 158 45.88 -15.53 -8.85
CA GLU A 158 47.16 -14.93 -9.26
C GLU A 158 48.02 -14.48 -8.07
N CYS A 159 47.38 -14.14 -6.95
CA CYS A 159 48.00 -13.81 -5.68
C CYS A 159 47.43 -14.66 -4.54
N LYS A 160 48.29 -15.46 -3.90
CA LYS A 160 47.94 -16.36 -2.79
C LYS A 160 48.13 -15.73 -1.40
N GLY A 161 48.25 -14.41 -1.30
CA GLY A 161 48.41 -13.72 -0.01
C GLY A 161 47.22 -13.94 0.93
N SER A 162 47.50 -14.23 2.20
CA SER A 162 46.49 -14.45 3.25
C SER A 162 46.94 -13.85 4.59
N ARG A 163 45.98 -13.50 5.46
CA ARG A 163 46.21 -13.05 6.85
C ARG A 163 45.17 -13.68 7.77
N PRO A 164 45.51 -14.02 9.01
CA PRO A 164 44.53 -14.47 9.99
C PRO A 164 43.57 -13.32 10.34
N MET A 165 42.32 -13.66 10.65
CA MET A 165 41.42 -12.76 11.37
C MET A 165 41.72 -12.96 12.86
N ALA A 166 42.26 -11.93 13.52
CA ALA A 166 42.43 -11.93 14.97
C ALA A 166 41.06 -11.89 15.67
#